data_AF-A0AAD6I5M3-F1
#
_entry.id   AF-A0AAD6I5M3-F1
#
_cell.length_a   1.000
_cell.length_b   1.000
_cell.length_c   1.000
_cell.angle_alpha   90.00
_cell.angle_beta   90.00
_cell.angle_gamma   90.00
#
_symmetry.space_group_name_H-M   'P 1'
#
loop_
_entity.id
_entity.type
_entity.pdbx_description
1 polymer ?
#
loop_
_entity_poly.entity_id
_entity_poly.type
_entity_poly.pdbx_seq_one_letter_code
_entity_poly.pdbx_strand_id
1 'polypeptide(L)'
;MVTLLLEQVPNFKGTWFECLGDLARYRMAVEDTDVTVRDIWAEVSRYWYNQYLYQRSEPGRIQHHLGVLSRSDTLQRFFCYSKALLSVDPFANARKSMIHLFNPILSAPADRHTLITSFVAAHGVLFLRMPSEQFDARSNFFLVNLRQGASRLGREAQQGIFITCCNIAAIFQYGDENGAFATDFAGDPSTSTADAYVNAKKYPYTDFSSQFAFGASSLAFHTLIVIFGQASEPTMHPAVHASLAFLWCLSLHPAAIQRLELLVPWLILANYLNTLLQPNIDITKIEAESFPHIDGTPTQQLPEDLLIRGHIWSRLYYPAKFFDQTGVDIDRPLIEEPWTMLLRRHRCLWLGVRIATLSRWMTYDRTRHFTPTLLTHRFAAVAQSTGHLSGNPYLSPGL
;
A
#
# COMPACT_ATOMS: atom_id res chain seq x y z
N MET A 1 35.37 6.60 11.43
CA MET A 1 35.41 5.32 12.19
C MET A 1 34.35 4.34 11.70
N VAL A 2 33.05 4.68 11.69
CA VAL A 2 31.99 3.73 11.25
C VAL A 2 32.06 3.38 9.76
N THR A 3 32.40 4.33 8.88
CA THR A 3 32.63 4.06 7.44
C THR A 3 33.77 3.08 7.19
N LEU A 4 34.83 3.14 8.01
CA LEU A 4 35.94 2.18 7.96
C LEU A 4 35.50 0.78 8.41
N LEU A 5 34.61 0.68 9.41
CA LEU A 5 34.02 -0.60 9.83
C LEU A 5 33.10 -1.19 8.74
N LEU A 6 32.41 -0.35 7.98
CA LEU A 6 31.60 -0.78 6.85
C LEU A 6 32.44 -1.48 5.77
N GLU A 7 33.66 -0.98 5.54
CA GLU A 7 34.61 -1.54 4.58
C GLU A 7 35.30 -2.80 5.13
N GLN A 8 35.76 -2.75 6.39
CA GLN A 8 36.62 -3.79 6.98
C GLN A 8 35.85 -4.95 7.62
N VAL A 9 34.59 -4.75 8.03
CA VAL A 9 33.79 -5.75 8.75
C VAL A 9 32.40 -5.90 8.07
N PRO A 10 32.35 -6.48 6.86
CA PRO A 10 31.15 -6.47 6.03
C PRO A 10 29.97 -7.30 6.60
N ASN A 11 30.26 -8.24 7.51
CA ASN A 11 29.23 -9.10 8.11
C ASN A 11 28.18 -8.31 8.93
N PHE A 12 28.51 -7.10 9.36
CA PHE A 12 27.61 -6.21 10.11
C PHE A 12 27.17 -4.99 9.29
N LYS A 13 27.23 -5.06 7.95
CA LYS A 13 26.87 -3.95 7.04
C LYS A 13 25.54 -3.28 7.40
N GLY A 14 24.49 -4.07 7.65
CA GLY A 14 23.19 -3.53 8.08
C GLY A 14 23.29 -2.69 9.36
N THR A 15 23.99 -3.17 10.38
CA THR A 15 24.23 -2.41 11.62
C THR A 15 24.98 -1.12 11.34
N TRP A 16 26.00 -1.14 10.49
CA TRP A 16 26.78 0.05 10.15
C TRP A 16 25.97 1.09 9.37
N PHE A 17 25.13 0.68 8.43
CA PHE A 17 24.21 1.58 7.75
C PHE A 17 23.25 2.26 8.72
N GLU A 18 22.66 1.50 9.63
CA GLU A 18 21.78 2.07 10.66
C GLU A 18 22.53 3.08 11.54
N CYS A 19 23.73 2.75 12.03
CA CYS A 19 24.55 3.67 12.82
C CYS A 19 24.91 4.95 12.06
N LEU A 20 25.24 4.87 10.77
CA LEU A 20 25.56 6.04 9.95
C LEU A 20 24.33 6.93 9.74
N GLY A 21 23.16 6.31 9.50
CA GLY A 21 21.89 7.02 9.45
C GLY A 21 21.55 7.71 10.77
N ASP A 22 21.74 7.03 11.90
CA ASP A 22 21.50 7.59 13.23
C ASP A 22 22.43 8.76 13.56
N LEU A 23 23.72 8.63 13.27
CA LEU A 23 24.69 9.71 13.48
C LEU A 23 24.32 10.97 12.69
N ALA A 24 23.95 10.79 11.40
CA ALA A 24 23.48 11.89 10.57
C ALA A 24 22.17 12.50 11.10
N ARG A 25 21.22 11.67 11.53
CA ARG A 25 19.95 12.10 12.15
C ARG A 25 20.19 12.87 13.46
N TYR A 26 21.14 12.46 14.28
CA TYR A 26 21.51 13.21 15.49
C TYR A 26 22.16 14.55 15.15
N ARG A 27 23.05 14.58 14.15
CA ARG A 27 23.65 15.84 13.67
C ARG A 27 22.60 16.79 13.08
N MET A 28 21.59 16.28 12.39
CA MET A 28 20.41 17.03 11.96
C MET A 28 19.62 17.57 13.15
N ALA A 29 19.41 16.76 14.20
CA ALA A 29 18.59 17.13 15.36
C ALA A 29 19.23 18.20 16.25
N VAL A 30 20.57 18.21 16.37
CA VAL A 30 21.31 19.26 17.10
C VAL A 30 21.46 20.55 16.29
N GLU A 31 21.21 20.52 14.98
CA GLU A 31 21.19 21.73 14.15
C GLU A 31 19.86 22.47 14.34
N ASP A 32 19.88 23.53 15.15
CA ASP A 32 18.71 24.35 15.48
C ASP A 32 18.63 25.63 14.63
N THR A 33 19.76 26.16 14.16
CA THR A 33 19.84 27.45 13.46
C THR A 33 19.75 27.38 11.93
N ASP A 34 20.47 26.46 11.28
CA ASP A 34 20.58 26.42 9.82
C ASP A 34 19.70 25.33 9.20
N VAL A 35 18.63 25.76 8.49
CA VAL A 35 17.69 24.85 7.81
C VAL A 35 18.38 24.10 6.67
N THR A 36 19.29 24.75 5.93
CA THR A 36 20.02 24.11 4.81
C THR A 36 20.91 22.99 5.31
N VAL A 37 21.66 23.25 6.38
CA VAL A 37 22.51 22.23 7.01
C VAL A 37 21.66 21.09 7.56
N ARG A 38 20.52 21.40 8.18
CA ARG A 38 19.57 20.39 8.65
C ARG A 38 19.08 19.51 7.50
N ASP A 39 18.70 20.10 6.37
CA ASP A 39 18.22 19.36 5.20
C ASP A 39 19.31 18.47 4.60
N ILE A 40 20.56 18.95 4.52
CA ILE A 40 21.72 18.15 4.09
C ILE A 40 21.88 16.92 5.00
N TRP A 41 21.84 17.09 6.32
CA TRP A 41 21.96 15.95 7.24
C TRP A 41 20.75 15.02 7.21
N ALA A 42 19.56 15.55 6.90
CA ALA A 42 18.38 14.72 6.64
C ALA A 42 18.59 13.84 5.41
N GLU A 43 19.16 14.37 4.32
CA GLU A 43 19.49 13.59 3.11
C GLU A 43 20.57 12.54 3.37
N VAL A 44 21.65 12.89 4.08
CA VAL A 44 22.71 11.93 4.46
C VAL A 44 22.12 10.80 5.31
N SER A 45 21.24 11.13 6.26
CA SER A 45 20.55 10.15 7.09
C SER A 45 19.65 9.24 6.26
N ARG A 46 18.86 9.82 5.34
CA ARG A 46 17.96 9.10 4.43
C ARG A 46 18.73 8.15 3.51
N TYR A 47 19.87 8.58 2.98
CA TYR A 47 20.75 7.74 2.17
C TYR A 47 21.10 6.44 2.90
N TRP A 48 21.65 6.53 4.11
CA TRP A 48 22.08 5.34 4.85
C TRP A 48 20.93 4.43 5.26
N TYR A 49 19.77 4.99 5.63
CA TYR A 49 18.57 4.18 5.86
C TYR A 49 18.05 3.49 4.60
N ASN A 50 18.13 4.13 3.44
CA ASN A 50 17.77 3.49 2.17
C ASN A 50 18.74 2.35 1.81
N GLN A 51 20.05 2.52 2.06
CA GLN A 51 21.03 1.44 1.92
C GLN A 51 20.70 0.24 2.84
N TYR A 52 20.30 0.51 4.09
CA TYR A 52 19.80 -0.52 5.00
C TYR A 52 18.58 -1.25 4.41
N LEU A 53 17.56 -0.49 4.02
CA LEU A 53 16.29 -1.04 3.54
C LEU A 53 16.44 -1.80 2.22
N TYR A 54 17.46 -1.47 1.43
CA TYR A 54 17.84 -2.24 0.25
C TYR A 54 18.23 -3.67 0.58
N GLN A 55 18.94 -3.88 1.68
CA GLN A 55 19.35 -5.22 2.13
C GLN A 55 18.28 -5.92 2.97
N ARG A 56 17.55 -5.17 3.79
CA ARG A 56 16.57 -5.69 4.75
C ARG A 56 15.35 -4.79 4.82
N SER A 57 14.26 -5.22 4.22
CA SER A 57 13.03 -4.43 4.13
C SER A 57 12.02 -4.69 5.26
N GLU A 58 12.28 -5.72 6.06
CA GLU A 58 11.42 -6.24 7.12
C GLU A 58 11.33 -5.32 8.35
N PRO A 59 12.41 -4.64 8.80
CA PRO A 59 12.35 -3.83 10.01
C PRO A 59 11.58 -2.51 9.87
N GLY A 60 10.48 -2.38 10.62
CA GLY A 60 9.68 -1.16 10.68
C GLY A 60 10.38 0.02 11.34
N ARG A 61 11.41 -0.22 12.16
CA ARG A 61 12.17 0.83 12.86
C ARG A 61 12.82 1.82 11.88
N ILE A 62 13.42 1.32 10.80
CA ILE A 62 14.09 2.18 9.81
C ILE A 62 13.06 2.97 9.00
N GLN A 63 11.90 2.37 8.70
CA GLN A 63 10.77 3.08 8.08
C GLN A 63 10.28 4.23 8.98
N HIS A 64 10.19 4.01 10.29
CA HIS A 64 9.86 5.06 11.25
C HIS A 64 10.86 6.21 11.22
N HIS A 65 12.17 5.91 11.15
CA HIS A 65 13.21 6.93 11.07
C HIS A 65 13.11 7.75 9.78
N LEU A 66 12.82 7.13 8.63
CA LEU A 66 12.51 7.86 7.39
C LEU A 66 11.33 8.82 7.59
N GLY A 67 10.28 8.40 8.31
CA GLY A 67 9.16 9.26 8.67
C GLY A 67 9.56 10.46 9.54
N VAL A 68 10.54 10.31 10.44
CA VAL A 68 11.07 11.44 11.23
C VAL A 68 11.80 12.46 10.33
N LEU A 69 12.44 12.02 9.25
CA LEU A 69 13.17 12.87 8.30
C LEU A 69 12.23 13.63 7.34
N SER A 70 11.05 13.11 7.03
CA SER A 70 10.10 13.70 6.08
C SER A 70 9.30 14.90 6.63
N ARG A 71 9.91 15.76 7.46
CA ARG A 71 9.20 16.77 8.28
C ARG A 71 8.19 17.65 7.54
N SER A 72 8.54 18.08 6.33
CA SER A 72 7.74 18.95 5.45
C SER A 72 6.63 18.21 4.69
N ASP A 73 6.73 16.89 4.54
CA ASP A 73 5.77 16.08 3.80
C ASP A 73 4.88 15.28 4.76
N THR A 74 3.67 15.78 4.97
CA THR A 74 2.69 15.15 5.87
C THR A 74 2.28 13.75 5.39
N LEU A 75 2.15 13.53 4.07
CA LEU A 75 1.70 12.25 3.54
C LEU A 75 2.80 11.20 3.66
N GLN A 76 4.03 11.55 3.27
CA GLN A 76 5.17 10.63 3.37
C GLN A 76 5.45 10.26 4.83
N ARG A 77 5.34 11.21 5.77
CA ARG A 77 5.44 10.91 7.22
C ARG A 77 4.40 9.88 7.65
N PHE A 78 3.14 10.09 7.25
CA PHE A 78 2.07 9.17 7.59
C PHE A 78 2.31 7.78 7.00
N PHE A 79 2.72 7.71 5.72
CA PHE A 79 3.10 6.48 5.05
C PHE A 79 4.23 5.74 5.78
N CYS A 80 5.31 6.44 6.12
CA CYS A 80 6.45 5.83 6.82
C CYS A 80 6.05 5.27 8.20
N TYR A 81 5.21 5.98 8.95
CA TYR A 81 4.73 5.49 10.25
C TYR A 81 3.74 4.33 10.11
N SER A 82 2.84 4.36 9.13
CA SER A 82 1.90 3.26 8.89
C SER A 82 2.63 2.01 8.40
N LYS A 83 3.60 2.17 7.49
CA LYS A 83 4.50 1.10 7.05
C LYS A 83 5.30 0.53 8.22
N ALA A 84 5.85 1.37 9.10
CA ALA A 84 6.58 0.91 10.29
C ALA A 84 5.75 0.00 11.21
N LEU A 85 4.43 0.22 11.29
CA LEU A 85 3.51 -0.62 12.06
C LEU A 85 3.09 -1.91 11.35
N LEU A 86 3.22 -1.98 10.04
CA LEU A 86 2.80 -3.11 9.20
C LEU A 86 3.95 -3.82 8.51
N SER A 87 5.16 -3.46 8.87
CA SER A 87 6.36 -4.17 8.52
C SER A 87 6.35 -5.57 9.12
N VAL A 88 7.06 -6.51 8.49
CA VAL A 88 7.22 -7.89 9.00
C VAL A 88 7.78 -7.91 10.42
N ASP A 89 8.69 -6.99 10.76
CA ASP A 89 9.10 -6.70 12.13
C ASP A 89 8.53 -5.32 12.55
N PRO A 90 7.32 -5.24 13.14
CA PRO A 90 6.66 -3.97 13.46
C PRO A 90 7.43 -3.13 14.48
N PHE A 91 7.30 -1.80 14.37
CA PHE A 91 7.85 -0.86 15.34
C PHE A 91 6.76 -0.09 16.07
N ALA A 92 6.29 -0.63 17.20
CA ALA A 92 5.15 -0.11 17.97
C ALA A 92 5.26 1.37 18.37
N ASN A 93 6.47 1.89 18.57
CA ASN A 93 6.71 3.30 18.89
C ASN A 93 6.20 4.27 17.80
N ALA A 94 6.02 3.80 16.57
CA ALA A 94 5.40 4.60 15.50
C ALA A 94 3.96 5.04 15.82
N ARG A 95 3.22 4.31 16.67
CA ARG A 95 1.88 4.73 17.13
C ARG A 95 1.91 6.09 17.82
N LYS A 96 2.89 6.34 18.70
CA LYS A 96 3.04 7.64 19.37
C LYS A 96 3.32 8.75 18.36
N SER A 97 4.17 8.48 17.37
CA SER A 97 4.46 9.43 16.30
C SER A 97 3.25 9.72 15.41
N MET A 98 2.38 8.75 15.16
CA MET A 98 1.11 8.94 14.45
C MET A 98 0.15 9.83 15.26
N ILE A 99 0.02 9.62 16.58
CA ILE A 99 -0.81 10.49 17.44
C ILE A 99 -0.33 11.95 17.36
N HIS A 100 0.99 12.17 17.46
CA HIS A 100 1.56 13.51 17.32
C HIS A 100 1.36 14.12 15.93
N LEU A 101 1.26 13.30 14.88
CA LEU A 101 0.92 13.76 13.53
C LEU A 101 -0.56 14.14 13.41
N PHE A 102 -1.47 13.34 13.98
CA PHE A 102 -2.92 13.55 13.85
C PHE A 102 -3.45 14.70 14.69
N ASN A 103 -3.03 14.83 15.95
CA ASN A 103 -3.60 15.82 16.88
C ASN A 103 -3.66 17.26 16.34
N PRO A 104 -2.59 17.85 15.77
CA PRO A 104 -2.67 19.22 15.24
C PRO A 104 -3.61 19.33 14.03
N ILE A 105 -3.72 18.29 13.21
CA ILE A 105 -4.58 18.27 12.01
C ILE A 105 -6.06 18.15 12.42
N LEU A 106 -6.37 17.31 13.40
CA LEU A 106 -7.73 17.12 13.93
C LEU A 106 -8.25 18.37 14.66
N SER A 107 -7.37 19.08 15.35
CA SER A 107 -7.69 20.37 16.00
C SER A 107 -7.91 21.51 15.02
N ALA A 108 -7.45 21.38 13.77
CA ALA A 108 -7.65 22.41 12.75
C ALA A 108 -9.10 22.37 12.20
N PRO A 109 -9.73 23.54 11.97
CA PRO A 109 -11.00 23.65 11.27
C PRO A 109 -10.98 22.96 9.88
N ALA A 110 -12.11 22.35 9.50
CA ALA A 110 -12.20 21.54 8.27
C ALA A 110 -11.99 22.33 6.98
N ASP A 111 -12.32 23.62 6.97
CA ASP A 111 -12.12 24.55 5.84
C ASP A 111 -10.63 24.83 5.55
N ARG A 112 -9.74 24.57 6.50
CA ARG A 112 -8.29 24.68 6.32
C ARG A 112 -7.64 23.40 5.78
N HIS A 113 -8.40 22.33 5.62
CA HIS A 113 -7.85 21.05 5.19
C HIS A 113 -7.62 21.03 3.68
N THR A 114 -6.37 20.77 3.29
CA THR A 114 -5.98 20.35 1.94
C THR A 114 -6.45 18.91 1.66
N LEU A 115 -6.28 18.44 0.42
CA LEU A 115 -6.53 17.03 0.08
C LEU A 115 -5.76 16.06 0.98
N ILE A 116 -4.47 16.33 1.22
CA ILE A 116 -3.61 15.50 2.07
C ILE A 116 -4.03 15.57 3.54
N THR A 117 -4.31 16.77 4.07
CA THR A 117 -4.67 16.90 5.49
C THR A 117 -6.08 16.40 5.78
N SER A 118 -7.02 16.45 4.83
CA SER A 118 -8.33 15.79 4.95
C SER A 118 -8.22 14.27 4.95
N PHE A 119 -7.35 13.68 4.12
CA PHE A 119 -7.02 12.26 4.16
C PHE A 119 -6.46 11.84 5.53
N VAL A 120 -5.43 12.56 6.00
CA VAL A 120 -4.78 12.30 7.28
C VAL A 120 -5.74 12.52 8.46
N ALA A 121 -6.68 13.46 8.36
CA ALA A 121 -7.72 13.67 9.36
C ALA A 121 -8.70 12.49 9.42
N ALA A 122 -9.19 11.98 8.29
CA ALA A 122 -10.07 10.80 8.25
C ALA A 122 -9.39 9.59 8.91
N HIS A 123 -8.13 9.35 8.58
CA HIS A 123 -7.31 8.32 9.21
C HIS A 123 -7.08 8.56 10.71
N GLY A 124 -6.89 9.82 11.14
CA GLY A 124 -6.71 10.17 12.54
C GLY A 124 -7.94 9.87 13.39
N VAL A 125 -9.14 10.21 12.90
CA VAL A 125 -10.41 9.88 13.56
C VAL A 125 -10.57 8.37 13.69
N LEU A 126 -10.27 7.63 12.63
CA LEU A 126 -10.32 6.17 12.62
C LEU A 126 -9.31 5.56 13.60
N PHE A 127 -8.03 5.98 13.53
CA PHE A 127 -6.94 5.48 14.36
C PHE A 127 -7.18 5.72 15.85
N LEU A 128 -7.68 6.90 16.21
CA LEU A 128 -7.99 7.27 17.60
C LEU A 128 -9.33 6.71 18.08
N ARG A 129 -10.02 5.90 17.26
CA ARG A 129 -11.32 5.28 17.58
C ARG A 129 -12.36 6.31 18.04
N MET A 130 -12.37 7.45 17.36
CA MET A 130 -13.36 8.50 17.56
C MET A 130 -14.74 8.07 17.02
N PRO A 131 -15.84 8.77 17.37
CA PRO A 131 -17.20 8.39 16.97
C PRO A 131 -17.38 8.22 15.46
N SER A 132 -18.23 7.25 15.07
CA SER A 132 -18.52 6.90 13.67
C SER A 132 -18.96 8.08 12.82
N GLU A 133 -19.76 8.99 13.38
CA GLU A 133 -20.28 10.14 12.66
C GLU A 133 -19.15 11.10 12.26
N GLN A 134 -18.12 11.22 13.11
CA GLN A 134 -16.94 12.02 12.79
C GLN A 134 -16.11 11.35 11.70
N PHE A 135 -16.01 10.02 11.72
CA PHE A 135 -15.30 9.27 10.69
C PHE A 135 -16.01 9.43 9.34
N ASP A 136 -17.34 9.30 9.32
CA ASP A 136 -18.15 9.49 8.12
C ASP A 136 -18.01 10.91 7.56
N ALA A 137 -18.11 11.92 8.41
CA ALA A 137 -17.99 13.32 7.99
C ALA A 137 -16.61 13.61 7.37
N ARG A 138 -15.52 13.19 8.03
CA ARG A 138 -14.15 13.41 7.53
C ARG A 138 -13.84 12.59 6.28
N SER A 139 -14.31 11.34 6.21
CA SER A 139 -14.14 10.47 5.06
C SER A 139 -14.87 11.00 3.83
N ASN A 140 -16.13 11.42 3.98
CA ASN A 140 -16.89 12.02 2.88
C ASN A 140 -16.24 13.33 2.40
N PHE A 141 -15.80 14.18 3.32
CA PHE A 141 -15.09 15.42 2.96
C PHE A 141 -13.81 15.12 2.15
N PHE A 142 -13.00 14.16 2.59
CA PHE A 142 -11.83 13.70 1.84
C PHE A 142 -12.22 13.15 0.46
N LEU A 143 -13.21 12.26 0.35
CA LEU A 143 -13.60 11.64 -0.92
C LEU A 143 -14.13 12.67 -1.93
N VAL A 144 -14.86 13.69 -1.47
CA VAL A 144 -15.31 14.81 -2.31
C VAL A 144 -14.10 15.60 -2.83
N ASN A 145 -13.17 15.98 -1.93
CA ASN A 145 -11.94 16.67 -2.31
C ASN A 145 -11.08 15.85 -3.26
N LEU A 146 -11.00 14.54 -3.04
CA LEU A 146 -10.26 13.61 -3.89
C LEU A 146 -10.85 13.61 -5.30
N ARG A 147 -12.17 13.51 -5.45
CA ARG A 147 -12.83 13.54 -6.76
C ARG A 147 -12.63 14.86 -7.50
N GLN A 148 -12.67 15.99 -6.78
CA GLN A 148 -12.46 17.33 -7.37
C GLN A 148 -10.99 17.61 -7.70
N GLY A 149 -10.07 17.09 -6.88
CA GLY A 149 -8.63 17.32 -6.95
C GLY A 149 -7.85 16.14 -7.50
N ALA A 150 -8.50 15.16 -8.12
CA ALA A 150 -7.89 13.87 -8.46
C ALA A 150 -6.74 14.03 -9.48
N SER A 151 -6.86 14.98 -10.41
CA SER A 151 -5.80 15.38 -11.34
C SER A 151 -4.60 16.10 -10.67
N ARG A 152 -4.78 16.59 -9.43
CA ARG A 152 -3.70 17.18 -8.61
C ARG A 152 -2.97 16.12 -7.80
N LEU A 153 -3.66 15.02 -7.46
CA LEU A 153 -3.02 13.81 -6.96
C LEU A 153 -2.12 13.29 -8.10
N GLY A 154 -0.83 13.08 -7.82
CA GLY A 154 0.11 12.63 -8.88
C GLY A 154 0.98 13.73 -9.49
N ARG A 155 0.90 14.99 -9.01
CA ARG A 155 1.99 15.96 -9.24
C ARG A 155 3.33 15.43 -8.73
N GLU A 156 3.27 14.62 -7.68
CA GLU A 156 4.34 13.76 -7.21
C GLU A 156 3.93 12.31 -7.43
N ALA A 157 4.73 11.56 -8.18
CA ALA A 157 4.42 10.19 -8.61
C ALA A 157 4.13 9.22 -7.45
N GLN A 158 4.59 9.55 -6.23
CA GLN A 158 4.48 8.67 -5.06
C GLN A 158 3.23 8.90 -4.18
N GLN A 159 2.48 9.99 -4.39
CA GLN A 159 1.35 10.30 -3.49
C GLN A 159 0.25 9.24 -3.55
N GLY A 160 -0.06 8.73 -4.75
CA GLY A 160 -1.07 7.67 -4.92
C GLY A 160 -0.69 6.39 -4.16
N ILE A 161 0.58 5.98 -4.24
CA ILE A 161 1.05 4.77 -3.55
C ILE A 161 1.08 4.96 -2.03
N PHE A 162 1.45 6.14 -1.53
CA PHE A 162 1.38 6.43 -0.09
C PHE A 162 -0.05 6.36 0.44
N ILE A 163 -1.02 6.94 -0.27
CA ILE A 163 -2.44 6.84 0.08
C ILE A 163 -2.92 5.38 0.08
N THR A 164 -2.61 4.62 -0.98
CA THR A 164 -2.96 3.20 -1.06
C THR A 164 -2.38 2.41 0.11
N CYS A 165 -1.11 2.60 0.45
CA CYS A 165 -0.48 1.88 1.56
C CYS A 165 -1.05 2.29 2.92
N CYS A 166 -1.35 3.56 3.16
CA CYS A 166 -2.02 4.02 4.38
C CYS A 166 -3.46 3.47 4.50
N ASN A 167 -4.18 3.37 3.39
CA ASN A 167 -5.49 2.73 3.33
C ASN A 167 -5.42 1.25 3.67
N ILE A 168 -4.49 0.51 3.07
CA ILE A 168 -4.21 -0.88 3.45
C ILE A 168 -3.86 -0.95 4.93
N ALA A 169 -3.07 -0.01 5.43
CA ALA A 169 -2.71 0.00 6.84
C ALA A 169 -3.90 0.12 7.78
N ALA A 170 -4.87 0.97 7.44
CA ALA A 170 -6.11 1.08 8.18
C ALA A 170 -6.93 -0.23 8.15
N ILE A 171 -6.97 -0.95 7.01
CA ILE A 171 -7.66 -2.25 6.92
C ILE A 171 -7.11 -3.21 7.99
N PHE A 172 -5.80 -3.22 8.18
CA PHE A 172 -5.11 -4.01 9.21
C PHE A 172 -5.10 -3.36 10.60
N GLN A 173 -5.96 -2.36 10.86
CA GLN A 173 -6.02 -1.66 12.15
C GLN A 173 -4.66 -1.08 12.58
N TYR A 174 -3.84 -0.69 11.60
CA TYR A 174 -2.49 -0.19 11.77
C TYR A 174 -1.60 -1.15 12.57
N GLY A 175 -1.70 -2.46 12.32
CA GLY A 175 -0.94 -3.50 13.01
C GLY A 175 -1.37 -3.64 14.48
N ASP A 176 -2.67 -3.57 14.76
CA ASP A 176 -3.19 -3.92 16.08
C ASP A 176 -3.05 -5.44 16.27
N GLU A 177 -2.38 -5.87 17.34
CA GLU A 177 -2.14 -7.28 17.64
C GLU A 177 -3.46 -8.04 17.87
N ASN A 178 -4.51 -7.33 18.31
CA ASN A 178 -5.86 -7.85 18.46
C ASN A 178 -6.77 -7.45 17.29
N GLY A 179 -6.17 -7.01 16.17
CA GLY A 179 -6.88 -6.61 14.98
C GLY A 179 -7.56 -7.78 14.29
N ALA A 180 -8.61 -7.50 13.52
CA ALA A 180 -9.37 -8.50 12.80
C ALA A 180 -8.48 -9.36 11.89
N PHE A 181 -7.45 -8.77 11.29
CA PHE A 181 -6.54 -9.45 10.37
C PHE A 181 -5.21 -9.89 10.97
N ALA A 182 -5.03 -9.75 12.28
CA ALA A 182 -3.73 -9.94 12.94
C ALA A 182 -3.17 -11.36 12.70
N THR A 183 -4.03 -12.37 12.72
CA THR A 183 -3.63 -13.78 12.56
C THR A 183 -3.61 -14.26 11.11
N ASP A 184 -4.35 -13.63 10.20
CA ASP A 184 -4.47 -14.14 8.83
C ASP A 184 -3.16 -14.06 8.05
N PHE A 185 -2.36 -13.02 8.30
CA PHE A 185 -1.10 -12.76 7.60
C PHE A 185 0.15 -13.10 8.44
N ALA A 186 -0.06 -13.56 9.68
CA ALA A 186 0.99 -14.03 10.58
C ALA A 186 1.42 -15.48 10.31
N GLY A 187 0.88 -16.12 9.26
CA GLY A 187 1.13 -17.51 8.89
C GLY A 187 2.60 -17.86 8.64
N ASP A 188 2.86 -19.17 8.53
CA ASP A 188 4.19 -19.74 8.39
C ASP A 188 4.98 -19.05 7.25
N PRO A 189 6.16 -18.46 7.54
CA PRO A 189 7.03 -17.87 6.54
C PRO A 189 7.42 -18.78 5.37
N SER A 190 7.35 -20.09 5.55
CA SER A 190 7.64 -21.09 4.53
C SER A 190 6.48 -21.33 3.55
N THR A 191 5.29 -20.78 3.83
CA THR A 191 4.12 -20.94 2.97
C THR A 191 4.42 -20.37 1.58
N SER A 192 4.43 -21.24 0.57
CA SER A 192 4.62 -20.80 -0.81
C SER A 192 3.34 -20.16 -1.35
N THR A 193 3.47 -19.27 -2.34
CA THR A 193 2.32 -18.71 -3.08
C THR A 193 1.46 -19.81 -3.71
N ALA A 194 2.07 -20.93 -4.12
CA ALA A 194 1.35 -22.07 -4.68
C ALA A 194 0.47 -22.78 -3.64
N ASP A 195 0.97 -23.01 -2.43
CA ASP A 195 0.21 -23.64 -1.34
C ASP A 195 -0.96 -22.75 -0.90
N ALA A 196 -0.69 -21.46 -0.73
CA ALA A 196 -1.71 -20.47 -0.41
C ALA A 196 -2.80 -20.42 -1.49
N TYR A 197 -2.42 -20.51 -2.78
CA TYR A 197 -3.35 -20.54 -3.91
C TYR A 197 -4.24 -21.80 -3.92
N VAL A 198 -3.71 -22.98 -3.57
CA VAL A 198 -4.53 -24.19 -3.43
C VAL A 198 -5.53 -24.04 -2.29
N ASN A 199 -5.12 -23.45 -1.16
CA ASN A 199 -6.02 -23.17 -0.05
C ASN A 199 -7.08 -22.12 -0.40
N ALA A 200 -6.71 -21.15 -1.25
CA ALA A 200 -7.59 -20.05 -1.67
C ALA A 200 -8.94 -20.53 -2.24
N LYS A 201 -8.93 -21.69 -2.89
CA LYS A 201 -10.11 -22.31 -3.53
C LYS A 201 -11.10 -22.96 -2.56
N LYS A 202 -10.74 -23.12 -1.27
CA LYS A 202 -11.56 -23.84 -0.29
C LYS A 202 -12.68 -22.99 0.35
N TYR A 203 -12.58 -21.66 0.29
CA TYR A 203 -13.58 -20.69 0.78
C TYR A 203 -14.33 -21.10 2.06
N PRO A 204 -13.65 -21.16 3.22
CA PRO A 204 -14.31 -21.38 4.50
C PRO A 204 -15.33 -20.26 4.76
N TYR A 205 -16.34 -20.51 5.58
CA TYR A 205 -17.25 -19.46 6.08
C TYR A 205 -16.60 -18.75 7.27
N THR A 206 -16.59 -17.42 7.25
CA THR A 206 -16.13 -16.57 8.35
C THR A 206 -17.12 -15.44 8.58
N ASP A 207 -17.49 -15.26 9.86
CA ASP A 207 -18.37 -14.18 10.30
C ASP A 207 -17.60 -12.86 10.40
N PHE A 208 -18.28 -11.75 10.10
CA PHE A 208 -17.72 -10.41 10.09
C PHE A 208 -18.15 -9.64 11.34
N SER A 209 -17.23 -9.42 12.28
CA SER A 209 -17.56 -8.75 13.54
C SER A 209 -16.92 -7.35 13.73
N SER A 210 -15.92 -6.96 12.91
CA SER A 210 -15.15 -5.72 13.15
C SER A 210 -15.68 -4.51 12.36
N GLN A 211 -16.44 -3.64 13.04
CA GLN A 211 -16.87 -2.34 12.49
C GLN A 211 -15.69 -1.46 12.07
N PHE A 212 -14.57 -1.51 12.81
CA PHE A 212 -13.37 -0.75 12.45
C PHE A 212 -12.83 -1.20 11.08
N ALA A 213 -12.61 -2.51 10.91
CA ALA A 213 -12.10 -3.06 9.67
C ALA A 213 -13.04 -2.73 8.51
N PHE A 214 -14.35 -2.77 8.74
CA PHE A 214 -15.35 -2.42 7.75
C PHE A 214 -15.18 -0.98 7.27
N GLY A 215 -15.13 -0.02 8.19
CA GLY A 215 -15.04 1.39 7.82
C GLY A 215 -13.70 1.74 7.19
N ALA A 216 -12.61 1.15 7.69
CA ALA A 216 -11.30 1.24 7.06
C ALA A 216 -11.32 0.73 5.60
N SER A 217 -11.88 -0.46 5.38
CA SER A 217 -12.01 -1.05 4.05
C SER A 217 -12.93 -0.25 3.14
N SER A 218 -14.03 0.27 3.67
CA SER A 218 -14.96 1.13 2.93
C SER A 218 -14.25 2.38 2.42
N LEU A 219 -13.53 3.11 3.28
CA LEU A 219 -12.73 4.27 2.86
C LEU A 219 -11.65 3.89 1.83
N ALA A 220 -10.93 2.79 2.06
CA ALA A 220 -9.88 2.31 1.18
C ALA A 220 -10.40 2.01 -0.24
N PHE A 221 -11.50 1.26 -0.34
CA PHE A 221 -12.06 0.85 -1.62
C PHE A 221 -12.80 1.99 -2.34
N HIS A 222 -13.42 2.92 -1.63
CA HIS A 222 -13.94 4.14 -2.25
C HIS A 222 -12.82 5.04 -2.78
N THR A 223 -11.68 5.11 -2.10
CA THR A 223 -10.48 5.79 -2.62
C THR A 223 -10.01 5.11 -3.91
N LEU A 224 -9.96 3.77 -3.93
CA LEU A 224 -9.59 2.99 -5.10
C LEU A 224 -10.54 3.21 -6.29
N ILE A 225 -11.85 3.33 -6.06
CA ILE A 225 -12.82 3.69 -7.11
C ILE A 225 -12.45 5.02 -7.76
N VAL A 226 -12.10 6.03 -6.95
CA VAL A 226 -11.70 7.34 -7.50
C VAL A 226 -10.39 7.24 -8.28
N ILE A 227 -9.42 6.46 -7.80
CA ILE A 227 -8.16 6.19 -8.51
C ILE A 227 -8.43 5.53 -9.87
N PHE A 228 -9.31 4.51 -9.94
CA PHE A 228 -9.71 3.90 -11.22
C PHE A 228 -10.40 4.89 -12.15
N GLY A 229 -11.23 5.79 -11.61
CA GLY A 229 -11.88 6.85 -12.38
C GLY A 229 -10.90 7.87 -12.98
N GLN A 230 -9.63 7.86 -12.57
CA GLN A 230 -8.56 8.71 -13.10
C GLN A 230 -7.50 7.92 -13.87
N ALA A 231 -7.76 6.67 -14.24
CA ALA A 231 -6.72 5.81 -14.74
C ALA A 231 -6.20 6.14 -16.15
N SER A 232 -6.72 7.18 -16.79
CA SER A 232 -6.07 7.84 -17.93
C SER A 232 -4.75 8.53 -17.52
N GLU A 233 -4.61 8.92 -16.25
CA GLU A 233 -3.42 9.58 -15.73
C GLU A 233 -2.30 8.56 -15.40
N PRO A 234 -1.12 8.65 -16.04
CA PRO A 234 0.01 7.75 -15.79
C PRO A 234 0.42 7.66 -14.31
N THR A 235 0.27 8.76 -13.58
CA THR A 235 0.66 8.94 -12.19
C THR A 235 -0.15 8.11 -11.20
N MET A 236 -1.33 7.63 -11.60
CA MET A 236 -2.19 6.76 -10.78
C MET A 236 -1.84 5.27 -10.90
N HIS A 237 -1.13 4.89 -11.97
CA HIS A 237 -0.86 3.48 -12.25
C HIS A 237 -0.06 2.78 -11.13
N PRO A 238 0.95 3.39 -10.47
CA PRO A 238 1.64 2.76 -9.34
C PRO A 238 0.68 2.40 -8.19
N ALA A 239 -0.27 3.28 -7.89
CA ALA A 239 -1.28 3.06 -6.85
C ALA A 239 -2.23 1.92 -7.23
N VAL A 240 -2.61 1.83 -8.52
CA VAL A 240 -3.42 0.74 -9.05
C VAL A 240 -2.69 -0.60 -8.96
N HIS A 241 -1.43 -0.65 -9.37
CA HIS A 241 -0.60 -1.86 -9.29
C HIS A 241 -0.46 -2.34 -7.85
N ALA A 242 -0.17 -1.47 -6.90
CA ALA A 242 -0.12 -1.85 -5.48
C ALA A 242 -1.47 -2.30 -4.92
N SER A 243 -2.58 -1.69 -5.37
CA SER A 243 -3.93 -2.12 -4.97
C SER A 243 -4.26 -3.52 -5.49
N LEU A 244 -3.90 -3.83 -6.74
CA LEU A 244 -4.04 -5.17 -7.32
C LEU A 244 -3.14 -6.19 -6.63
N ALA A 245 -1.90 -5.83 -6.31
CA ALA A 245 -0.99 -6.70 -5.56
C ALA A 245 -1.54 -7.03 -4.17
N PHE A 246 -2.12 -6.04 -3.49
CA PHE A 246 -2.83 -6.24 -2.24
C PHE A 246 -4.05 -7.16 -2.39
N LEU A 247 -4.91 -6.91 -3.39
CA LEU A 247 -6.08 -7.76 -3.64
C LEU A 247 -5.71 -9.21 -3.96
N TRP A 248 -4.61 -9.43 -4.69
CA TRP A 248 -4.06 -10.76 -4.91
C TRP A 248 -3.59 -11.42 -3.61
N CYS A 249 -2.80 -10.71 -2.80
CA CYS A 249 -2.38 -11.26 -1.51
C CYS A 249 -3.55 -11.53 -0.58
N LEU A 250 -4.57 -10.67 -0.60
CA LEU A 250 -5.80 -10.83 0.17
C LEU A 250 -6.58 -12.05 -0.32
N SER A 251 -6.69 -12.28 -1.63
CA SER A 251 -7.40 -13.44 -2.19
C SER A 251 -6.72 -14.78 -1.88
N LEU A 252 -5.42 -14.77 -1.62
CA LEU A 252 -4.66 -15.93 -1.13
C LEU A 252 -4.93 -16.26 0.35
N HIS A 253 -5.67 -15.40 1.06
CA HIS A 253 -6.12 -15.63 2.44
C HIS A 253 -7.66 -15.62 2.50
N PRO A 254 -8.34 -16.76 2.23
CA PRO A 254 -9.79 -16.84 2.11
C PRO A 254 -10.59 -16.22 3.26
N ALA A 255 -10.17 -16.49 4.50
CA ALA A 255 -10.80 -15.91 5.69
C ALA A 255 -10.72 -14.38 5.70
N ALA A 256 -9.62 -13.80 5.20
CA ALA A 256 -9.45 -12.36 5.12
C ALA A 256 -10.26 -11.75 3.97
N ILE A 257 -10.17 -12.30 2.75
CA ILE A 257 -10.91 -11.73 1.60
C ILE A 257 -12.43 -11.88 1.75
N GLN A 258 -12.93 -12.97 2.33
CA GLN A 258 -14.39 -13.15 2.50
C GLN A 258 -15.01 -12.06 3.37
N ARG A 259 -14.25 -11.54 4.34
CA ARG A 259 -14.68 -10.42 5.18
C ARG A 259 -14.79 -9.10 4.42
N LEU A 260 -14.08 -8.94 3.31
CA LEU A 260 -13.94 -7.66 2.60
C LEU A 260 -14.48 -7.68 1.17
N GLU A 261 -14.74 -8.86 0.60
CA GLU A 261 -15.05 -9.04 -0.83
C GLU A 261 -16.28 -8.27 -1.30
N LEU A 262 -17.22 -8.01 -0.39
CA LEU A 262 -18.43 -7.24 -0.65
C LEU A 262 -18.16 -5.73 -0.86
N LEU A 263 -17.03 -5.23 -0.32
CA LEU A 263 -16.61 -3.83 -0.43
C LEU A 263 -15.63 -3.59 -1.59
N VAL A 264 -14.98 -4.66 -2.09
CA VAL A 264 -14.03 -4.53 -3.19
C VAL A 264 -14.78 -4.17 -4.49
N PRO A 265 -14.31 -3.17 -5.27
CA PRO A 265 -15.01 -2.71 -6.47
C PRO A 265 -14.72 -3.61 -7.69
N TRP A 266 -15.00 -4.92 -7.58
CA TRP A 266 -14.67 -5.93 -8.58
C TRP A 266 -15.18 -5.61 -9.99
N LEU A 267 -16.40 -5.07 -10.10
CA LEU A 267 -17.01 -4.67 -11.37
C LEU A 267 -16.16 -3.58 -12.07
N ILE A 268 -15.78 -2.55 -11.32
CA ILE A 268 -14.97 -1.44 -11.82
C ILE A 268 -13.57 -1.95 -12.16
N LEU A 269 -13.01 -2.83 -11.32
CA LEU A 269 -11.70 -3.43 -11.54
C LEU A 269 -11.65 -4.26 -12.84
N ALA A 270 -12.64 -5.12 -13.09
CA ALA A 270 -12.69 -5.93 -14.32
C ALA A 270 -12.77 -5.03 -15.57
N ASN A 271 -13.63 -4.01 -15.55
CA ASN A 271 -13.72 -3.04 -16.63
C ASN A 271 -12.40 -2.29 -16.84
N TYR A 272 -11.75 -1.88 -15.76
CA TYR A 272 -10.45 -1.23 -15.83
C TYR A 272 -9.38 -2.14 -16.46
N LEU A 273 -9.30 -3.41 -16.04
CA LEU A 273 -8.33 -4.37 -16.60
C LEU A 273 -8.50 -4.54 -18.12
N ASN A 274 -9.74 -4.55 -18.63
CA ASN A 274 -10.00 -4.60 -20.07
C ASN A 274 -9.43 -3.39 -20.82
N THR A 275 -9.34 -2.21 -20.18
CA THR A 275 -8.71 -1.01 -20.80
C THR A 275 -7.19 -1.10 -20.91
N LEU A 276 -6.55 -1.97 -20.12
CA LEU A 276 -5.10 -2.16 -20.14
C LEU A 276 -4.61 -3.09 -21.25
N LEU A 277 -5.50 -3.90 -21.83
CA LEU A 277 -5.18 -4.79 -22.94
C LEU A 277 -4.92 -3.98 -24.21
N GLN A 278 -3.65 -3.85 -24.58
CA GLN A 278 -3.18 -3.14 -25.75
C GLN A 278 -2.35 -4.07 -26.66
N PRO A 279 -2.14 -3.74 -27.95
CA PRO A 279 -1.41 -4.60 -28.87
C PRO A 279 0.05 -4.90 -28.49
N ASN A 280 0.66 -4.07 -27.63
CA ASN A 280 2.02 -4.23 -27.15
C ASN A 280 2.16 -5.13 -25.90
N ILE A 281 1.05 -5.73 -25.44
CA ILE A 281 1.07 -6.66 -24.31
C ILE A 281 1.43 -8.06 -24.79
N ASP A 282 2.45 -8.66 -24.16
CA ASP A 282 2.80 -10.05 -24.36
C ASP A 282 1.83 -10.94 -23.56
N ILE A 283 0.89 -11.54 -24.29
CA ILE A 283 -0.15 -12.41 -23.71
C ILE A 283 0.46 -13.62 -23.01
N THR A 284 1.59 -14.14 -23.50
CA THR A 284 2.22 -15.32 -22.90
C THR A 284 2.70 -15.03 -21.49
N LYS A 285 3.10 -13.79 -21.20
CA LYS A 285 3.58 -13.36 -19.88
C LYS A 285 2.42 -13.08 -18.92
N ILE A 286 1.30 -12.52 -19.40
CA ILE A 286 0.14 -12.24 -18.53
C ILE A 286 -0.64 -13.52 -18.17
N GLU A 287 -0.66 -14.52 -19.05
CA GLU A 287 -1.34 -15.81 -18.84
C GLU A 287 -0.48 -16.84 -18.10
N ALA A 288 0.82 -16.56 -17.89
CA ALA A 288 1.73 -17.46 -17.20
C ALA A 288 1.43 -17.60 -15.69
N GLU A 289 1.72 -18.76 -15.12
CA GLU A 289 1.65 -18.96 -13.66
C GLU A 289 2.80 -18.27 -12.92
N SER A 290 3.96 -18.14 -13.57
CA SER A 290 5.13 -17.46 -12.99
C SER A 290 4.95 -15.94 -13.01
N PHE A 291 5.60 -15.25 -12.07
CA PHE A 291 5.66 -13.79 -12.06
C PHE A 291 6.18 -13.25 -13.41
N PRO A 292 5.57 -12.21 -14.01
CA PRO A 292 5.96 -11.72 -15.33
C PRO A 292 7.40 -11.19 -15.34
N HIS A 293 8.18 -11.67 -16.32
CA HIS A 293 9.51 -11.17 -16.65
C HIS A 293 9.51 -10.64 -18.08
N ILE A 294 9.77 -9.34 -18.23
CA ILE A 294 9.78 -8.68 -19.55
C ILE A 294 11.22 -8.51 -20.00
N ASP A 295 11.57 -9.21 -21.08
CA ASP A 295 12.92 -9.22 -21.63
C ASP A 295 13.31 -7.83 -22.16
N GLY A 296 14.59 -7.46 -21.98
CA GLY A 296 15.13 -6.19 -22.46
C GLY A 296 14.87 -4.96 -21.57
N THR A 297 14.25 -5.10 -20.40
CA THR A 297 14.19 -4.00 -19.41
C THR A 297 15.44 -3.97 -18.51
N PRO A 298 15.95 -2.79 -18.12
CA PRO A 298 17.17 -2.69 -17.28
C PRO A 298 17.00 -3.30 -15.89
N THR A 299 15.78 -3.26 -15.38
CA THR A 299 15.38 -3.88 -14.12
C THR A 299 13.96 -4.39 -14.27
N GLN A 300 13.62 -5.42 -13.51
CA GLN A 300 12.23 -5.85 -13.36
C GLN A 300 11.54 -5.11 -12.21
N GLN A 301 12.27 -4.44 -11.33
CA GLN A 301 11.74 -3.77 -10.15
C GLN A 301 11.11 -2.43 -10.54
N LEU A 302 9.87 -2.22 -10.10
CA LEU A 302 9.19 -0.95 -10.18
C LEU A 302 9.43 -0.14 -8.90
N PRO A 303 9.29 1.19 -8.96
CA PRO A 303 9.47 2.07 -7.80
C PRO A 303 8.60 1.70 -6.61
N GLU A 304 7.32 1.45 -6.90
CA GLU A 304 6.35 1.05 -5.90
C GLU A 304 6.68 -0.33 -5.29
N ASP A 305 7.49 -1.17 -5.96
CA ASP A 305 7.90 -2.44 -5.36
C ASP A 305 8.78 -2.23 -4.13
N LEU A 306 9.68 -1.25 -4.21
CA LEU A 306 10.55 -0.88 -3.09
C LEU A 306 9.75 -0.25 -1.94
N LEU A 307 8.62 0.39 -2.26
CA LEU A 307 7.70 0.97 -1.29
C LEU A 307 6.80 -0.07 -0.62
N ILE A 308 6.31 -1.08 -1.35
CA ILE A 308 5.42 -2.10 -0.78
C ILE A 308 6.18 -3.28 -0.16
N ARG A 309 7.40 -3.60 -0.59
CA ARG A 309 8.19 -4.67 0.04
C ARG A 309 8.38 -4.42 1.53
N GLY A 310 8.44 -5.52 2.27
CA GLY A 310 8.59 -5.52 3.72
C GLY A 310 7.29 -5.32 4.49
N HIS A 311 6.16 -5.03 3.84
CA HIS A 311 4.86 -5.10 4.50
C HIS A 311 4.46 -6.57 4.74
N ILE A 312 3.77 -6.83 5.85
CA ILE A 312 3.29 -8.18 6.21
C ILE A 312 2.36 -8.77 5.15
N TRP A 313 1.55 -7.94 4.49
CA TRP A 313 0.60 -8.37 3.48
C TRP A 313 1.23 -8.70 2.13
N SER A 314 2.43 -8.18 1.82
CA SER A 314 3.04 -8.32 0.48
C SER A 314 3.92 -9.57 0.33
N ARG A 315 4.01 -10.41 1.38
CA ARG A 315 4.97 -11.54 1.45
C ARG A 315 4.80 -12.56 0.34
N LEU A 316 3.55 -12.82 -0.06
CA LEU A 316 3.22 -13.81 -1.10
C LEU A 316 3.20 -13.24 -2.52
N TYR A 317 3.50 -11.94 -2.69
CA TYR A 317 3.44 -11.30 -3.99
C TYR A 317 4.67 -11.58 -4.85
N TYR A 318 5.86 -11.40 -4.26
CA TYR A 318 7.11 -11.46 -5.00
C TYR A 318 7.71 -12.87 -5.03
N PRO A 319 8.31 -13.29 -6.15
CA PRO A 319 9.08 -14.52 -6.18
C PRO A 319 10.33 -14.40 -5.28
N ALA A 320 10.85 -15.54 -4.83
CA ALA A 320 12.09 -15.58 -4.07
C ALA A 320 13.22 -14.89 -4.85
N LYS A 321 14.05 -14.11 -4.15
CA LYS A 321 15.20 -13.38 -4.72
C LYS A 321 14.85 -12.28 -5.74
N PHE A 322 13.59 -11.86 -5.82
CA PHE A 322 13.17 -10.77 -6.72
C PHE A 322 13.97 -9.47 -6.49
N PHE A 323 14.33 -9.20 -5.23
CA PHE A 323 15.09 -8.01 -4.84
C PHE A 323 16.61 -8.23 -4.79
N ASP A 324 17.11 -9.42 -5.10
CA ASP A 324 18.54 -9.75 -5.04
C ASP A 324 19.29 -9.23 -6.28
N GLN A 325 18.58 -8.91 -7.37
CA GLN A 325 19.20 -8.44 -8.61
C GLN A 325 19.83 -7.05 -8.42
N THR A 326 21.15 -7.02 -8.59
CA THR A 326 22.04 -5.89 -8.39
C THR A 326 21.96 -4.89 -9.54
N GLY A 327 21.68 -3.62 -9.25
CA GLY A 327 21.84 -2.57 -10.26
C GLY A 327 21.03 -1.29 -10.05
N VAL A 328 20.14 -1.21 -9.06
CA VAL A 328 19.46 0.07 -8.77
C VAL A 328 20.45 0.95 -8.01
N ASP A 329 20.95 1.97 -8.70
CA ASP A 329 21.58 3.11 -8.05
C ASP A 329 20.50 3.78 -7.18
N ILE A 330 20.58 3.56 -5.87
CA ILE A 330 19.63 4.06 -4.86
C ILE A 330 19.61 5.61 -4.87
N ASP A 331 20.64 6.23 -5.43
CA ASP A 331 20.77 7.69 -5.56
C ASP A 331 20.21 8.24 -6.88
N ARG A 332 19.90 7.38 -7.85
CA ARG A 332 19.32 7.86 -9.11
C ARG A 332 17.89 8.33 -8.88
N PRO A 333 17.57 9.57 -9.27
CA PRO A 333 16.19 10.02 -9.36
C PRO A 333 15.43 9.02 -10.20
N LEU A 334 14.29 8.62 -9.65
CA LEU A 334 13.49 7.58 -10.21
C LEU A 334 12.68 8.21 -11.35
N ILE A 335 13.26 8.16 -12.55
CA ILE A 335 12.67 8.70 -13.78
C ILE A 335 11.75 7.61 -14.33
N GLU A 336 10.46 7.93 -14.47
CA GLU A 336 9.48 7.04 -15.11
C GLU A 336 9.80 6.98 -16.61
N GLU A 337 10.33 5.84 -17.04
CA GLU A 337 10.67 5.54 -18.42
C GLU A 337 9.50 4.81 -19.13
N PRO A 338 9.38 4.85 -20.47
CA PRO A 338 8.29 4.17 -21.17
C PRO A 338 8.12 2.67 -20.82
N TRP A 339 9.22 1.99 -20.50
CA TRP A 339 9.21 0.58 -20.10
C TRP A 339 8.65 0.33 -18.69
N THR A 340 8.68 1.30 -17.77
CA THR A 340 8.06 1.14 -16.43
C THR A 340 6.55 1.00 -16.56
N MET A 341 5.94 1.80 -17.44
CA MET A 341 4.52 1.71 -17.75
C MET A 341 4.16 0.36 -18.39
N LEU A 342 5.01 -0.14 -19.29
CA LEU A 342 4.82 -1.46 -19.90
C LEU A 342 4.86 -2.58 -18.86
N LEU A 343 5.88 -2.61 -18.00
CA LEU A 343 6.00 -3.58 -16.90
C LEU A 343 4.77 -3.53 -15.99
N ARG A 344 4.34 -2.32 -15.61
CA ARG A 344 3.22 -2.11 -14.72
C ARG A 344 1.90 -2.63 -15.30
N ARG A 345 1.64 -2.38 -16.59
CA ARG A 345 0.48 -2.94 -17.29
C ARG A 345 0.50 -4.46 -17.34
N HIS A 346 1.65 -5.07 -17.67
CA HIS A 346 1.80 -6.53 -17.67
C HIS A 346 1.49 -7.13 -16.29
N ARG A 347 1.98 -6.50 -15.22
CA ARG A 347 1.72 -6.97 -13.85
C ARG A 347 0.28 -6.80 -13.43
N CYS A 348 -0.36 -5.67 -13.74
CA CYS A 348 -1.78 -5.46 -13.44
C CYS A 348 -2.64 -6.51 -14.16
N LEU A 349 -2.37 -6.77 -15.44
CA LEU A 349 -3.07 -7.78 -16.23
C LEU A 349 -2.81 -9.19 -15.70
N TRP A 350 -1.55 -9.54 -15.41
CA TRP A 350 -1.20 -10.82 -14.81
C TRP A 350 -1.91 -11.04 -13.47
N LEU A 351 -1.89 -10.06 -12.57
CA LEU A 351 -2.63 -10.09 -11.31
C LEU A 351 -4.14 -10.30 -11.56
N GLY A 352 -4.70 -9.59 -12.55
CA GLY A 352 -6.07 -9.78 -13.00
C GLY A 352 -6.37 -11.22 -13.42
N VAL A 353 -5.52 -11.80 -14.29
CA VAL A 353 -5.66 -13.21 -14.73
C VAL A 353 -5.56 -14.15 -13.54
N ARG A 354 -4.57 -13.97 -12.67
CA ARG A 354 -4.38 -14.80 -11.47
C ARG A 354 -5.59 -14.74 -10.54
N ILE A 355 -6.17 -13.57 -10.29
CA ILE A 355 -7.41 -13.44 -9.51
C ILE A 355 -8.58 -14.12 -10.24
N ALA A 356 -8.69 -13.96 -11.56
CA ALA A 356 -9.76 -14.56 -12.36
C ALA A 356 -9.74 -16.12 -12.36
N THR A 357 -8.57 -16.75 -12.17
CA THR A 357 -8.48 -18.21 -12.04
C THR A 357 -9.17 -18.77 -10.79
N LEU A 358 -9.48 -17.91 -9.81
CA LEU A 358 -10.30 -18.28 -8.65
C LEU A 358 -11.81 -18.34 -8.99
N SER A 359 -12.22 -17.78 -10.14
CA SER A 359 -13.58 -17.85 -10.69
C SER A 359 -14.70 -17.37 -9.76
N ARG A 360 -14.36 -16.56 -8.74
CA ARG A 360 -15.32 -16.05 -7.75
C ARG A 360 -15.83 -14.66 -8.08
N TRP A 361 -14.92 -13.71 -8.32
CA TRP A 361 -15.26 -12.30 -8.51
C TRP A 361 -15.27 -11.85 -9.97
N MET A 362 -14.39 -12.45 -10.78
CA MET A 362 -14.35 -12.26 -12.22
C MET A 362 -13.81 -13.52 -12.90
N THR A 363 -14.06 -13.63 -14.20
CA THR A 363 -13.51 -14.67 -15.09
C THR A 363 -12.69 -14.02 -16.18
N TYR A 364 -11.73 -14.76 -16.73
CA TYR A 364 -10.95 -14.37 -17.90
C TYR A 364 -11.07 -15.50 -18.92
N ASP A 365 -11.58 -15.19 -20.11
CA ASP A 365 -11.92 -16.20 -21.12
C ASP A 365 -10.94 -16.22 -22.31
N ARG A 366 -11.19 -17.12 -23.27
CA ARG A 366 -10.36 -17.26 -24.48
C ARG A 366 -10.42 -16.03 -25.39
N THR A 367 -11.42 -15.17 -25.24
CA THR A 367 -11.49 -13.88 -25.95
C THR A 367 -10.63 -12.80 -25.28
N ARG A 368 -9.92 -13.18 -24.21
CA ARG A 368 -9.04 -12.33 -23.41
C ARG A 368 -9.79 -11.20 -22.74
N HIS A 369 -11.02 -11.46 -22.33
CA HIS A 369 -11.89 -10.47 -21.71
C HIS A 369 -12.13 -10.81 -20.23
N PHE A 370 -11.95 -9.80 -19.36
CA PHE A 370 -12.32 -9.88 -17.95
C PHE A 370 -13.81 -9.62 -17.80
N THR A 371 -14.53 -10.60 -17.26
CA THR A 371 -15.98 -10.53 -17.07
C THR A 371 -16.33 -10.68 -15.58
N PRO A 372 -17.01 -9.70 -14.96
CA PRO A 372 -17.50 -9.83 -13.59
C PRO A 372 -18.46 -11.02 -13.44
N THR A 373 -18.44 -11.69 -12.29
CA THR A 373 -19.42 -12.75 -12.01
C THR A 373 -20.76 -12.18 -11.55
N LEU A 374 -21.81 -13.01 -11.55
CA LEU A 374 -23.11 -12.64 -10.99
C LEU A 374 -23.01 -12.23 -9.50
N LEU A 375 -22.11 -12.87 -8.74
CA LEU A 375 -21.83 -12.51 -7.35
C LEU A 375 -21.39 -11.05 -7.23
N THR A 376 -20.43 -10.64 -8.08
CA THR A 376 -19.91 -9.28 -8.12
C THR A 376 -20.99 -8.24 -8.44
N HIS A 377 -21.94 -8.55 -9.33
CA HIS A 377 -23.06 -7.66 -9.60
C HIS A 377 -23.94 -7.42 -8.36
N ARG A 378 -24.08 -8.40 -7.47
CA ARG A 378 -24.79 -8.25 -6.19
C ARG A 378 -24.03 -7.37 -5.20
N PHE A 379 -22.69 -7.40 -5.24
CA PHE A 379 -21.83 -6.57 -4.38
C PHE A 379 -21.74 -5.11 -4.85
N ALA A 380 -21.97 -4.84 -6.14
CA ALA A 380 -21.73 -3.53 -6.74
C ALA A 380 -22.44 -2.37 -6.01
N ALA A 381 -23.68 -2.57 -5.55
CA ALA A 381 -24.42 -1.56 -4.81
C ALA A 381 -23.76 -1.21 -3.47
N VAL A 382 -23.26 -2.21 -2.75
CA VAL A 382 -22.59 -2.00 -1.45
C VAL A 382 -21.20 -1.39 -1.65
N ALA A 383 -20.41 -1.92 -2.59
CA ALA A 383 -19.05 -1.45 -2.87
C ALA A 383 -18.98 0.00 -3.37
N GLN A 384 -20.05 0.52 -3.99
CA GLN A 384 -20.08 1.88 -4.54
C GLN A 384 -20.82 2.89 -3.65
N SER A 385 -21.48 2.43 -2.59
CA SER A 385 -22.26 3.27 -1.68
C SER A 385 -21.40 3.80 -0.55
N THR A 386 -21.23 5.12 -0.48
CA THR A 386 -20.61 5.79 0.67
C THR A 386 -21.52 5.81 1.90
N GLY A 387 -22.77 5.35 1.79
CA GLY A 387 -23.71 5.23 2.92
C GLY A 387 -23.31 4.17 3.96
N HIS A 388 -22.29 3.37 3.67
CA HIS A 388 -21.74 2.33 4.55
C HIS A 388 -20.28 2.64 4.93
N LEU A 389 -19.92 3.92 5.10
CA LEU A 389 -18.57 4.27 5.53
C LEU A 389 -18.29 3.85 6.98
N SER A 390 -19.24 3.93 7.90
CA SER A 390 -19.04 3.55 9.32
C SER A 390 -19.76 2.29 9.79
N GLY A 391 -20.70 1.75 9.01
CA GLY A 391 -21.61 0.71 9.48
C GLY A 391 -21.77 -0.44 8.50
N ASN A 392 -21.50 -1.66 8.99
CA ASN A 392 -21.88 -2.87 8.27
C ASN A 392 -23.42 -3.00 8.31
N PRO A 393 -24.13 -2.90 7.17
CA PRO A 393 -25.58 -3.01 7.15
C PRO A 393 -26.07 -4.38 7.65
N TYR A 394 -25.20 -5.41 7.63
CA TYR A 394 -25.51 -6.76 8.10
C TYR A 394 -25.33 -6.95 9.61
N LEU A 395 -24.85 -5.95 10.36
CA LEU A 395 -24.75 -5.97 11.83
C LEU A 395 -25.83 -5.14 12.52
N SER A 396 -26.72 -4.48 11.77
CA SER A 396 -27.86 -3.77 12.32
C SER A 396 -28.98 -4.76 12.67
N PRO A 397 -29.41 -4.88 13.93
CA PRO A 397 -30.58 -5.67 14.27
C PRO A 397 -31.82 -4.92 13.77
N GLY A 398 -32.35 -5.29 12.60
CA GLY A 398 -33.66 -4.81 12.13
C GLY A 398 -33.79 -4.41 10.66
N LEU A 399 -33.23 -5.19 9.72
CA LEU A 399 -33.68 -5.21 8.32
C LEU A 399 -33.98 -6.64 7.87
#